data_AF-A0A2I0NR26-F1
#
_entry.id   AF-A0A2I0NR26-F1
#
_cell.length_a   1.000
_cell.length_b   1.000
_cell.length_c   1.000
_cell.angle_alpha   90.00
_cell.angle_beta   90.00
_cell.angle_gamma   90.00
#
_symmetry.space_group_name_H-M   'P 1'
#
loop_
_entity.id
_entity.type
_entity.pdbx_description
1 polymer ?
#
loop_
_entity_poly.entity_id
_entity_poly.type
_entity_poly.pdbx_seq_one_letter_code
_entity_poly.pdbx_strand_id
1 'polypeptide(L)'
;MRCTTLASGSKGNCFFIEGENSALLIDAGLSAKETLGRIAAAGLDAGHISAVLVTHEHGDHIRGLDVLIRKLNIPAYATEGTLHDFLHYRRTSDKPVDCRVCRYDNEFAVGDFFIEPFATSHDAAEPCGFVIRENGLRFGYCTDTGILTPQMVDRLMRCDGIVLESNHCPDMLANGPYPESLKRRIRSKRGHLSNQAAAS
;
A
#
# COMPACT_ATOMS: atom_id res chain seq x y z
N MET A 1 16.25 -5.66 -6.41
CA MET A 1 14.92 -5.04 -6.38
C MET A 1 14.44 -4.51 -7.74
N ARG A 2 13.36 -5.09 -8.28
CA ARG A 2 12.58 -4.58 -9.42
C ARG A 2 11.15 -4.31 -8.95
N CYS A 3 10.63 -3.13 -9.27
CA CYS A 3 9.31 -2.68 -8.84
C CYS A 3 8.34 -2.61 -10.02
N THR A 4 7.13 -3.17 -9.87
CA THR A 4 6.11 -3.20 -10.92
C THR A 4 4.74 -2.81 -10.35
N THR A 5 4.15 -1.75 -10.89
CA THR A 5 2.75 -1.40 -10.61
C THR A 5 1.82 -2.35 -11.35
N LEU A 6 1.10 -3.20 -10.62
CA LEU A 6 0.08 -4.07 -11.20
C LEU A 6 -1.25 -3.33 -11.35
N ALA A 7 -1.59 -2.45 -10.40
CA ALA A 7 -2.72 -1.52 -10.48
C ALA A 7 -2.53 -0.32 -9.54
N SER A 8 -3.06 0.84 -9.94
CA SER A 8 -2.89 2.11 -9.23
C SER A 8 -4.12 3.03 -9.38
N GLY A 9 -5.30 2.59 -8.94
CA GLY A 9 -6.48 3.44 -9.00
C GLY A 9 -7.65 2.92 -8.18
N SER A 10 -8.74 3.69 -8.14
CA SER A 10 -9.92 3.47 -7.28
C SER A 10 -10.66 2.13 -7.44
N LYS A 11 -10.26 1.30 -8.42
CA LYS A 11 -10.80 -0.05 -8.63
C LYS A 11 -9.91 -1.15 -8.02
N GLY A 12 -8.76 -0.78 -7.48
CA GLY A 12 -7.79 -1.67 -6.86
C GLY A 12 -6.35 -1.16 -7.03
N ASN A 13 -5.62 -1.16 -5.93
CA ASN A 13 -4.18 -0.93 -5.84
C ASN A 13 -3.47 -2.26 -5.59
N CYS A 14 -2.36 -2.47 -6.29
CA CYS A 14 -1.52 -3.64 -6.12
C CYS A 14 -0.15 -3.36 -6.73
N PHE A 15 0.89 -3.44 -5.92
CA PHE A 15 2.27 -3.18 -6.32
C PHE A 15 3.13 -4.40 -6.03
N PHE A 16 4.00 -4.77 -6.97
CA PHE A 16 4.87 -5.93 -6.85
C PHE A 16 6.32 -5.50 -6.71
N ILE A 17 7.02 -6.07 -5.73
CA ILE A 17 8.44 -5.86 -5.51
C ILE A 17 9.13 -7.22 -5.64
N GLU A 18 9.96 -7.35 -6.67
CA GLU A 18 10.79 -8.52 -6.94
C GLU A 18 12.19 -8.29 -6.36
N GLY A 19 12.60 -9.16 -5.45
CA GLY A 19 13.92 -9.18 -4.85
C GLY A 19 14.85 -10.16 -5.56
N GLU A 20 15.91 -10.57 -4.89
CA GLU A 20 16.84 -11.58 -5.39
C GLU A 20 16.25 -13.00 -5.33
N ASN A 21 15.74 -13.42 -4.17
CA ASN A 21 15.15 -14.77 -4.00
C ASN A 21 13.69 -14.75 -3.53
N SER A 22 13.12 -13.56 -3.30
CA SER A 22 11.77 -13.41 -2.77
C SER A 22 11.07 -12.21 -3.39
N ALA A 23 9.74 -12.16 -3.23
CA ALA A 23 8.93 -11.04 -3.67
C ALA A 23 7.93 -10.61 -2.59
N LEU A 24 7.47 -9.36 -2.69
CA LEU A 24 6.42 -8.80 -1.86
C LEU A 24 5.32 -8.21 -2.74
N LEU A 25 4.10 -8.26 -2.22
CA LEU A 25 3.02 -7.41 -2.69
C LEU A 25 2.80 -6.27 -1.69
N ILE A 26 2.53 -5.06 -2.20
CA ILE A 26 1.92 -3.99 -1.42
C ILE A 26 0.50 -3.83 -1.93
N ASP A 27 -0.44 -4.03 -1.02
CA ASP A 27 -1.89 -4.06 -1.22
C ASP A 27 -2.38 -5.17 -2.17
N ALA A 28 -3.65 -5.53 -1.99
CA ALA A 28 -4.37 -6.56 -2.71
C ALA A 28 -5.80 -6.10 -3.06
N GLY A 29 -5.93 -4.93 -3.69
CA GLY A 29 -7.23 -4.36 -4.09
C GLY A 29 -7.93 -5.09 -5.24
N LEU A 30 -7.15 -5.76 -6.07
CA LEU A 30 -7.63 -6.58 -7.17
C LEU A 30 -8.11 -7.95 -6.68
N SER A 31 -8.97 -8.62 -7.44
CA SER A 31 -9.29 -10.02 -7.14
C SER A 31 -8.05 -10.90 -7.27
N ALA A 32 -7.93 -11.97 -6.49
CA ALA A 32 -6.78 -12.89 -6.59
C ALA A 32 -6.56 -13.43 -8.01
N LYS A 33 -7.63 -13.63 -8.80
CA LYS A 33 -7.53 -14.02 -10.22
C LYS A 33 -6.85 -12.94 -11.04
N GLU A 34 -7.25 -11.69 -10.85
CA GLU A 34 -6.70 -10.54 -11.58
C GLU A 34 -5.25 -10.26 -11.18
N THR A 35 -4.93 -10.28 -9.88
CA THR A 35 -3.56 -10.11 -9.38
C THR A 35 -2.62 -11.12 -10.01
N LEU A 36 -2.96 -12.41 -9.94
CA LEU A 36 -2.13 -13.48 -10.50
C LEU A 36 -2.04 -13.40 -12.04
N GLY A 37 -3.13 -13.00 -12.71
CA GLY A 37 -3.12 -12.79 -14.15
C GLY A 37 -2.17 -11.67 -14.58
N ARG A 38 -2.15 -10.56 -13.84
CA ARG A 38 -1.25 -9.43 -14.12
C ARG A 38 0.22 -9.74 -13.82
N ILE A 39 0.48 -10.48 -12.73
CA ILE A 39 1.82 -10.98 -12.41
C ILE A 39 2.35 -11.82 -13.57
N ALA A 40 1.56 -12.81 -14.03
CA ALA A 40 1.94 -13.65 -15.16
C ALA A 40 2.14 -12.84 -16.46
N ALA A 41 1.24 -11.89 -16.76
CA ALA A 41 1.36 -11.04 -17.94
C ALA A 41 2.60 -10.13 -17.93
N ALA A 42 3.08 -9.75 -16.74
CA ALA A 42 4.31 -8.98 -16.55
C ALA A 42 5.59 -9.86 -16.54
N GLY A 43 5.46 -11.17 -16.75
CA GLY A 43 6.57 -12.12 -16.68
C GLY A 43 7.17 -12.26 -15.28
N LEU A 44 6.36 -12.04 -14.24
CA LEU A 44 6.76 -12.15 -12.83
C LEU A 44 6.32 -13.51 -12.28
N ASP A 45 7.00 -13.99 -11.23
CA ASP A 45 6.66 -15.24 -10.57
C ASP A 45 5.90 -15.01 -9.25
N ALA A 46 4.66 -15.53 -9.19
CA ALA A 46 3.86 -15.50 -7.98
C ALA A 46 4.35 -16.48 -6.90
N GLY A 47 5.12 -17.52 -7.28
CA GLY A 47 5.62 -18.56 -6.37
C GLY A 47 6.65 -18.07 -5.36
N HIS A 48 7.32 -16.95 -5.65
CA HIS A 48 8.33 -16.35 -4.76
C HIS A 48 7.75 -15.26 -3.84
N ILE A 49 6.46 -14.94 -3.94
CA ILE A 49 5.82 -13.97 -3.06
C ILE A 49 5.85 -14.52 -1.64
N SER A 50 6.47 -13.76 -0.74
CA SER A 50 6.66 -14.14 0.66
C SER A 50 5.60 -13.54 1.59
N ALA A 51 5.03 -12.38 1.24
CA ALA A 51 3.93 -11.76 1.99
C ALA A 51 3.19 -10.69 1.17
N VAL A 52 2.04 -10.27 1.70
CA VAL A 52 1.37 -9.02 1.33
C VAL A 52 1.55 -8.01 2.46
N LEU A 53 2.07 -6.82 2.14
CA LEU A 53 2.05 -5.66 3.02
C LEU A 53 0.78 -4.86 2.72
N VAL A 54 0.06 -4.42 3.74
CA VAL A 54 -1.19 -3.67 3.59
C VAL A 54 -1.02 -2.28 4.17
N THR A 55 -1.25 -1.27 3.34
CA THR A 55 -1.13 0.14 3.75
C THR A 55 -2.27 0.55 4.67
N HIS A 56 -3.51 0.17 4.32
CA HIS A 56 -4.73 0.46 5.07
C HIS A 56 -5.93 -0.38 4.60
N GLU A 57 -7.05 -0.31 5.33
CA GLU A 57 -8.22 -1.20 5.20
C GLU A 57 -9.27 -0.79 4.16
N HIS A 58 -8.99 0.17 3.28
CA HIS A 58 -9.94 0.52 2.22
C HIS A 58 -10.10 -0.59 1.18
N GLY A 59 -11.31 -0.68 0.60
CA GLY A 59 -11.69 -1.79 -0.27
C GLY A 59 -10.79 -1.93 -1.51
N ASP A 60 -10.36 -0.83 -2.10
CA ASP A 60 -9.39 -0.81 -3.19
C ASP A 60 -7.96 -1.17 -2.76
N HIS A 61 -7.71 -1.48 -1.50
CA HIS A 61 -6.44 -2.02 -1.00
C HIS A 61 -6.56 -3.46 -0.48
N ILE A 62 -7.73 -3.85 0.06
CA ILE A 62 -7.87 -5.17 0.74
C ILE A 62 -8.91 -6.11 0.14
N ARG A 63 -9.68 -5.72 -0.89
CA ARG A 63 -10.80 -6.52 -1.40
C ARG A 63 -10.41 -7.95 -1.81
N GLY A 64 -9.22 -8.15 -2.37
CA GLY A 64 -8.72 -9.46 -2.77
C GLY A 64 -7.84 -10.16 -1.74
N LEU A 65 -7.54 -9.50 -0.61
CA LEU A 65 -6.51 -9.92 0.34
C LEU A 65 -6.74 -11.34 0.87
N ASP A 66 -7.90 -11.60 1.48
CA ASP A 66 -8.22 -12.90 2.11
C ASP A 66 -8.05 -14.07 1.13
N VAL A 67 -8.62 -13.95 -0.08
CA VAL A 67 -8.53 -15.00 -1.11
C VAL A 67 -7.10 -15.19 -1.57
N LEU A 68 -6.35 -14.10 -1.77
CA LEU A 68 -5.00 -14.13 -2.29
C LEU A 68 -4.03 -14.80 -1.31
N ILE A 69 -4.03 -14.38 -0.04
CA ILE A 69 -3.11 -14.92 0.97
C ILE A 69 -3.37 -16.40 1.27
N ARG A 70 -4.62 -16.85 1.20
CA ARG A 70 -4.95 -18.29 1.30
C ARG A 70 -4.46 -19.07 0.09
N LYS A 71 -4.66 -18.53 -1.11
CA LYS A 71 -4.30 -19.21 -2.35
C LYS A 71 -2.79 -19.39 -2.48
N LEU A 72 -2.03 -18.40 -2.03
CA LEU A 72 -0.56 -18.42 -2.03
C LEU A 72 0.03 -19.02 -0.75
N ASN A 73 -0.79 -19.21 0.30
CA ASN A 73 -0.35 -19.68 1.61
C ASN A 73 0.77 -18.81 2.22
N ILE A 74 0.52 -17.49 2.27
CA ILE A 74 1.46 -16.46 2.74
C ILE A 74 0.81 -15.56 3.80
N PRO A 75 1.58 -14.90 4.66
CA PRO A 75 1.06 -13.92 5.62
C PRO A 75 0.68 -12.58 4.97
N ALA A 76 -0.26 -11.88 5.58
CA ALA A 76 -0.47 -10.44 5.41
C ALA A 76 0.12 -9.67 6.61
N TYR A 77 0.84 -8.58 6.36
CA TYR A 77 1.31 -7.65 7.38
C TYR A 77 0.57 -6.33 7.28
N ALA A 78 0.03 -5.85 8.39
CA ALA A 78 -0.55 -4.52 8.50
C ALA A 78 -0.49 -4.03 9.96
N THR A 79 -0.78 -2.75 10.15
CA THR A 79 -0.95 -2.14 11.47
C THR A 79 -2.14 -2.72 12.22
N GLU A 80 -2.19 -2.49 13.54
CA GLU A 80 -3.17 -3.11 14.44
C GLU A 80 -4.61 -2.69 14.10
N GLY A 81 -4.85 -1.40 13.88
CA GLY A 81 -6.14 -0.85 13.47
C GLY A 81 -6.59 -1.35 12.09
N THR A 82 -5.68 -1.41 11.12
CA THR A 82 -6.00 -1.94 9.79
C THR A 82 -6.34 -3.44 9.83
N LEU A 83 -5.61 -4.25 10.60
CA LEU A 83 -5.94 -5.67 10.77
C LEU A 83 -7.25 -5.86 11.53
N HIS A 84 -7.51 -5.07 12.56
CA HIS A 84 -8.76 -5.13 13.32
C HIS A 84 -9.97 -4.98 12.38
N ASP A 85 -10.00 -3.91 11.58
CA ASP A 85 -11.11 -3.64 10.69
C ASP A 85 -11.18 -4.65 9.53
N PHE A 86 -10.05 -5.03 8.95
CA PHE A 86 -10.02 -6.09 7.94
C PHE A 86 -10.63 -7.39 8.46
N LEU A 87 -10.21 -7.86 9.64
CA LEU A 87 -10.68 -9.12 10.21
C LEU A 87 -12.15 -9.05 10.66
N HIS A 88 -12.62 -7.89 11.09
CA HIS A 88 -14.00 -7.67 11.51
C HIS A 88 -14.97 -7.59 10.33
N TYR A 89 -14.56 -6.95 9.22
CA TYR A 89 -15.45 -6.67 8.08
C TYR A 89 -15.24 -7.60 6.88
N ARG A 90 -14.24 -8.49 6.88
CA ARG A 90 -14.05 -9.46 5.79
C ARG A 90 -15.28 -10.36 5.63
N ARG A 91 -15.69 -10.57 4.38
CA ARG A 91 -16.93 -11.30 4.04
C ARG A 91 -16.68 -12.65 3.34
N THR A 92 -15.45 -13.15 3.40
CA THR A 92 -15.02 -14.29 2.59
C THR A 92 -15.20 -15.63 3.32
N SER A 93 -14.69 -15.74 4.55
CA SER A 93 -14.74 -16.97 5.34
C SER A 93 -14.43 -16.70 6.81
N ASP A 94 -15.06 -17.45 7.71
CA ASP A 94 -14.76 -17.41 9.15
C ASP A 94 -13.42 -18.09 9.50
N LYS A 95 -12.82 -18.85 8.56
CA LYS A 95 -11.54 -19.53 8.81
C LYS A 95 -10.46 -18.50 9.16
N PRO A 96 -9.53 -18.80 10.08
CA PRO A 96 -8.38 -17.95 10.31
C PRO A 96 -7.57 -17.70 9.03
N VAL A 97 -6.91 -16.55 8.97
CA VAL A 97 -5.89 -16.18 7.98
C VAL A 97 -4.61 -15.82 8.73
N ASP A 98 -3.44 -16.06 8.11
CA ASP A 98 -2.16 -15.63 8.70
C ASP A 98 -2.03 -14.11 8.50
N CYS A 99 -2.36 -13.36 9.55
CA CYS A 99 -2.19 -11.92 9.62
C CYS A 99 -1.22 -11.60 10.75
N ARG A 100 -0.26 -10.71 10.48
CA ARG A 100 0.81 -10.35 11.40
C ARG A 100 0.84 -8.85 11.59
N VAL A 101 0.79 -8.41 12.84
CA VAL A 101 0.84 -6.99 13.17
C VAL A 101 2.24 -6.47 12.89
N CYS A 102 2.34 -5.40 12.11
CA CYS A 102 3.52 -4.54 12.08
C CYS A 102 3.22 -3.25 12.87
N ARG A 103 4.27 -2.59 13.34
CA ARG A 103 4.15 -1.35 14.12
C ARG A 103 5.00 -0.28 13.49
N TYR A 104 4.55 0.97 13.57
CA TYR A 104 5.34 2.11 13.11
C TYR A 104 6.73 2.08 13.74
N ASP A 105 7.73 2.42 12.95
CA ASP A 105 9.13 2.59 13.37
C ASP A 105 9.78 1.29 13.88
N ASN A 106 9.12 0.14 13.66
CA ASN A 106 9.63 -1.16 14.01
C ASN A 106 9.92 -1.96 12.74
N GLU A 107 11.22 -2.13 12.47
CA GLU A 107 11.68 -2.91 11.32
C GLU A 107 11.44 -4.40 11.54
N PHE A 108 10.94 -5.08 10.51
CA PHE A 108 10.80 -6.53 10.49
C PHE A 108 11.29 -7.12 9.17
N ALA A 109 11.62 -8.41 9.18
CA ALA A 109 12.14 -9.11 8.01
C ALA A 109 11.09 -10.02 7.38
N VAL A 110 11.03 -10.05 6.04
CA VAL A 110 10.23 -10.99 5.24
C VAL A 110 11.04 -11.40 4.02
N GLY A 111 11.37 -12.68 3.90
CA GLY A 111 12.30 -13.13 2.86
C GLY A 111 13.64 -12.41 3.00
N ASP A 112 14.08 -11.77 1.93
CA ASP A 112 15.34 -11.00 1.88
C ASP A 112 15.15 -9.51 2.20
N PHE A 113 13.92 -9.09 2.51
CA PHE A 113 13.56 -7.70 2.72
C PHE A 113 13.53 -7.33 4.20
N PHE A 114 14.01 -6.13 4.50
CA PHE A 114 13.74 -5.43 5.76
C PHE A 114 12.71 -4.33 5.51
N ILE A 115 11.62 -4.33 6.28
CA ILE A 115 10.46 -3.45 6.10
C ILE A 115 10.26 -2.61 7.34
N GLU A 116 10.18 -1.30 7.18
CA GLU A 116 9.89 -0.34 8.23
C GLU A 116 8.59 0.42 7.89
N PRO A 117 7.50 0.16 8.63
CA PRO A 117 6.26 0.93 8.49
C PRO A 117 6.42 2.33 9.10
N PHE A 118 5.77 3.32 8.50
CA PHE A 118 5.64 4.66 9.08
C PHE A 118 4.22 5.19 8.90
N ALA A 119 3.79 6.05 9.82
CA ALA A 119 2.44 6.61 9.79
C ALA A 119 2.24 7.55 8.58
N THR A 120 1.08 7.44 7.93
CA THR A 120 0.63 8.38 6.89
C THR A 120 -0.60 9.15 7.38
N SER A 121 -0.90 10.28 6.74
CA SER A 121 -2.10 11.06 7.06
C SER A 121 -3.26 10.72 6.12
N HIS A 122 -4.09 9.74 6.49
CA HIS A 122 -5.26 9.33 5.71
C HIS A 122 -6.48 9.10 6.60
N ASP A 123 -7.67 9.13 6.00
CA ASP A 123 -8.95 8.82 6.63
C ASP A 123 -9.19 7.30 6.67
N ALA A 124 -8.33 6.60 7.42
CA ALA A 124 -8.36 5.15 7.65
C ALA A 124 -8.01 4.84 9.12
N ALA A 125 -8.21 3.61 9.57
CA ALA A 125 -8.07 3.20 10.97
C ALA A 125 -6.66 3.43 11.51
N GLU A 126 -5.64 2.91 10.82
CA GLU A 126 -4.24 3.08 11.18
C GLU A 126 -3.32 3.01 9.94
N PRO A 127 -3.43 3.97 8.99
CA PRO A 127 -2.77 3.88 7.69
C PRO A 127 -1.24 4.00 7.80
N CYS A 128 -0.54 3.32 6.89
CA CYS A 128 0.91 3.32 6.87
C CYS A 128 1.49 3.38 5.44
N GLY A 129 2.70 3.92 5.34
CA GLY A 129 3.62 3.71 4.24
C GLY A 129 4.75 2.77 4.67
N PHE A 130 5.58 2.37 3.71
CA PHE A 130 6.68 1.43 3.97
C PHE A 130 8.00 1.95 3.40
N VAL A 131 9.08 1.80 4.17
CA VAL A 131 10.45 1.78 3.62
C VAL A 131 10.87 0.32 3.53
N ILE A 132 11.30 -0.11 2.35
CA ILE A 132 11.67 -1.49 2.05
C ILE A 132 13.13 -1.52 1.63
N ARG A 133 13.90 -2.39 2.25
CA ARG A 133 15.35 -2.50 2.08
C ARG A 133 15.75 -3.89 1.62
N GLU A 134 16.64 -3.94 0.64
CA GLU A 134 17.28 -5.16 0.15
C GLU A 134 18.67 -4.79 -0.38
N ASN A 135 19.72 -5.53 -0.02
CA ASN A 135 21.07 -5.38 -0.58
C ASN A 135 21.62 -3.93 -0.58
N GLY A 136 21.31 -3.17 0.47
CA GLY A 136 21.74 -1.78 0.62
C GLY A 136 20.86 -0.74 -0.07
N LEU A 137 19.96 -1.16 -0.96
CA LEU A 137 18.96 -0.28 -1.59
C LEU A 137 17.79 -0.01 -0.65
N ARG A 138 17.18 1.16 -0.78
CA ARG A 138 16.02 1.65 -0.03
C ARG A 138 14.93 2.12 -0.99
N PHE A 139 13.75 1.55 -0.86
CA PHE A 139 12.58 1.92 -1.64
C PHE A 139 11.46 2.40 -0.72
N GLY A 140 10.96 3.61 -0.96
CA GLY A 140 9.85 4.20 -0.21
C GLY A 140 8.53 4.01 -0.94
N TYR A 141 7.51 3.52 -0.25
CA TYR A 141 6.14 3.45 -0.76
C TYR A 141 5.21 4.26 0.15
N CYS A 142 4.66 5.35 -0.39
CA CYS A 142 3.82 6.28 0.33
C CYS A 142 2.65 6.75 -0.56
N THR A 143 1.57 5.99 -0.54
CA THR A 143 0.30 6.36 -1.18
C THR A 143 -0.72 6.78 -0.13
N ASP A 144 -1.86 7.33 -0.57
CA ASP A 144 -2.99 7.70 0.28
C ASP A 144 -2.57 8.51 1.49
N THR A 145 -1.93 9.64 1.23
CA THR A 145 -1.63 10.60 2.28
C THR A 145 -2.08 12.00 1.89
N GLY A 146 -2.65 12.76 2.82
CA GLY A 146 -3.09 14.13 2.60
C GLY A 146 -2.01 15.17 2.86
N ILE A 147 -0.94 14.82 3.59
CA ILE A 147 0.21 15.69 3.85
C ILE A 147 1.51 14.89 3.89
N LEU A 148 2.60 15.52 3.44
CA LEU A 148 3.96 15.06 3.74
C LEU A 148 4.44 15.77 5.01
N THR A 149 4.57 15.03 6.10
CA THR A 149 5.16 15.56 7.33
C THR A 149 6.68 15.63 7.19
N PRO A 150 7.39 16.47 7.96
CA PRO A 150 8.86 16.51 7.94
C PRO A 150 9.51 15.14 8.20
N GLN A 151 8.89 14.31 9.04
CA GLN A 151 9.36 12.95 9.32
C GLN A 151 9.22 12.03 8.12
N MET A 152 8.11 12.12 7.38
CA MET A 152 7.92 11.37 6.13
C MET A 152 8.94 11.80 5.08
N VAL A 153 9.14 13.11 4.93
CA VAL A 153 10.13 13.65 3.98
C VAL A 153 11.55 13.16 4.33
N ASP A 154 11.98 13.24 5.60
CA ASP A 154 13.31 12.75 5.99
C ASP A 154 13.52 11.27 5.67
N ARG A 155 12.48 10.44 5.84
CA ARG A 155 12.54 9.01 5.48
C ARG A 155 12.64 8.78 3.99
N LEU A 156 11.75 9.42 3.23
CA LEU A 156 11.68 9.26 1.78
C LEU A 156 12.92 9.82 1.07
N MET A 157 13.52 10.90 1.59
CA MET A 157 14.77 11.48 1.07
C MET A 157 15.99 10.56 1.21
N ARG A 158 15.91 9.54 2.08
CA ARG A 158 16.97 8.53 2.26
C ARG A 158 16.77 7.31 1.35
N CYS A 159 15.72 7.30 0.52
CA CYS A 159 15.43 6.20 -0.40
C CYS A 159 16.07 6.44 -1.77
N ASP A 160 16.50 5.37 -2.42
CA ASP A 160 17.02 5.38 -3.79
C ASP A 160 15.90 5.49 -4.83
N GLY A 161 14.69 5.08 -4.46
CA GLY A 161 13.48 5.25 -5.26
C GLY A 161 12.24 5.37 -4.37
N ILE A 162 11.25 6.12 -4.86
CA ILE A 162 9.99 6.31 -4.14
C ILE A 162 8.78 6.16 -5.06
N VAL A 163 7.69 5.63 -4.52
CA VAL A 163 6.35 5.74 -5.08
C VAL A 163 5.53 6.67 -4.19
N LEU A 164 5.04 7.72 -4.82
CA LEU A 164 4.12 8.69 -4.23
C LEU A 164 2.85 8.74 -5.05
N GLU A 165 1.72 8.90 -4.36
CA GLU A 165 0.44 9.16 -4.99
C GLU A 165 0.18 10.66 -5.12
N SER A 166 -0.37 11.07 -6.25
CA SER A 166 -0.79 12.44 -6.52
C SER A 166 -2.15 12.45 -7.19
N ASN A 167 -3.17 12.88 -6.46
CA ASN A 167 -4.57 12.59 -6.84
C ASN A 167 -5.36 13.75 -7.41
N HIS A 168 -4.88 14.99 -7.25
CA HIS A 168 -5.66 16.11 -7.74
C HIS A 168 -4.83 17.34 -8.10
N CYS A 169 -5.27 18.02 -9.16
CA CYS A 169 -4.91 19.40 -9.41
C CYS A 169 -5.84 20.31 -8.58
N PRO A 170 -5.32 21.21 -7.73
CA PRO A 170 -6.14 22.10 -6.90
C PRO A 170 -7.17 22.91 -7.71
N ASP A 171 -6.77 23.44 -8.86
CA ASP A 171 -7.63 24.26 -9.72
C ASP A 171 -8.74 23.43 -10.36
N MET A 172 -8.42 22.21 -10.83
CA MET A 172 -9.42 21.30 -11.40
C MET A 172 -10.38 20.81 -10.33
N LEU A 173 -9.91 20.53 -9.12
CA LEU A 173 -10.76 20.11 -8.01
C LEU A 173 -11.72 21.24 -7.60
N ALA A 174 -11.24 22.48 -7.53
CA ALA A 174 -12.06 23.64 -7.19
C ALA A 174 -13.18 23.86 -8.21
N ASN A 175 -12.85 23.78 -9.50
CA ASN A 175 -13.77 24.08 -10.60
C ASN A 175 -14.58 22.87 -11.11
N GLY A 176 -14.27 21.66 -10.62
CA GLY A 176 -14.88 20.41 -11.07
C GLY A 176 -16.32 20.18 -10.58
N PRO A 177 -16.98 19.12 -11.08
CA PRO A 177 -18.40 18.85 -10.85
C PRO A 177 -18.72 18.26 -9.47
N TYR A 178 -17.70 17.94 -8.66
CA TYR A 178 -17.92 17.30 -7.37
C TYR A 178 -18.69 18.19 -6.39
N PRO A 179 -19.52 17.61 -5.51
CA PRO A 179 -20.12 18.35 -4.40
C PRO A 179 -19.03 18.94 -3.48
N GLU A 180 -19.31 20.11 -2.88
CA GLU A 180 -18.33 20.80 -2.02
C GLU A 180 -17.89 19.97 -0.82
N SER A 181 -18.76 19.09 -0.29
CA SER A 181 -18.41 18.16 0.78
C SER A 181 -17.28 17.20 0.37
N LEU A 182 -17.33 16.66 -0.85
CA LEU A 182 -16.31 15.76 -1.38
C LEU A 182 -15.02 16.52 -1.70
N LYS A 183 -15.13 17.71 -2.32
CA LYS A 183 -13.98 18.59 -2.58
C LYS A 183 -13.23 18.91 -1.28
N ARG A 184 -13.97 19.24 -0.21
CA ARG A 184 -13.40 19.53 1.11
C ARG A 184 -12.68 18.33 1.71
N ARG A 185 -13.22 17.12 1.56
CA ARG A 185 -12.57 15.88 2.03
C ARG A 185 -11.26 15.62 1.27
N ILE A 186 -11.28 15.71 -0.06
CA ILE A 186 -10.11 15.46 -0.92
C ILE A 186 -8.95 16.41 -0.57
N ARG A 187 -9.21 17.72 -0.43
CA ARG A 187 -8.17 18.72 -0.10
C ARG A 187 -7.77 18.76 1.38
N SER A 188 -8.37 17.92 2.22
CA SER A 188 -8.09 17.94 3.66
C SER A 188 -6.75 17.28 3.98
N LYS A 189 -6.21 17.53 5.18
CA LYS A 189 -4.98 16.89 5.64
C LYS A 189 -5.06 15.36 5.72
N ARG A 190 -6.27 14.80 5.78
CA ARG A 190 -6.55 13.35 5.76
C ARG A 190 -7.07 12.85 4.41
N GLY A 191 -7.09 13.72 3.40
CA GLY A 191 -7.50 13.38 2.04
C GLY A 191 -6.33 12.80 1.25
N HIS A 192 -5.99 13.44 0.14
CA HIS A 192 -4.89 13.02 -0.72
C HIS A 192 -3.99 14.19 -1.12
N LEU A 193 -2.73 13.90 -1.44
CA LEU A 193 -1.77 14.89 -1.93
C LEU A 193 -2.24 15.50 -3.25
N SER A 194 -1.95 16.80 -3.41
CA SER A 194 -2.13 17.51 -4.67
C SER A 194 -0.89 17.33 -5.56
N ASN A 195 -1.07 17.54 -6.86
CA ASN A 195 0.03 17.49 -7.83
C ASN A 195 1.17 18.45 -7.50
N GLN A 196 0.84 19.63 -6.95
CA GLN A 196 1.85 20.60 -6.55
C GLN A 196 2.60 20.17 -5.29
N ALA A 197 1.90 19.58 -4.31
CA ALA A 197 2.51 19.11 -3.07
C ALA A 197 3.36 17.85 -3.26
N ALA A 198 3.03 17.00 -4.23
CA ALA A 198 3.85 15.83 -4.57
C ALA A 198 5.14 16.22 -5.31
N ALA A 199 5.18 17.39 -5.96
CA ALA A 199 6.32 17.86 -6.77
C ALA A 199 7.31 18.76 -6.00
N SER A 200 6.99 19.13 -4.75
CA SER A 200 7.79 20.04 -3.90
C SER A 200 8.74 19.29 -2.98
#